data_AF-U9V253-F1
#
_entry.id   AF-U9V253-F1
#
_cell.length_a   1.000
_cell.length_b   1.000
_cell.length_c   1.000
_cell.angle_alpha   90.00
_cell.angle_beta   90.00
_cell.angle_gamma   90.00
#
_symmetry.space_group_name_H-M   'P 1'
#
loop_
_entity.id
_entity.type
_entity.pdbx_description
1 polymer ?
#
loop_
_entity_poly.entity_id
_entity_poly.type
_entity_poly.pdbx_seq_one_letter_code
_entity_poly.pdbx_strand_id
1 'polypeptide(L)' 'AMFNLANKYRDEEGAKKNLEKAFYLYQNAAEKNHIEAMFNLAKRYYNGEGTEKNLEKAFYWYQKAAENGYEKAMHNL' A
#
# COMPACT_ATOMS: atom_id res chain seq x y z
N ALA A 1 -9.93 9.53 -7.71
CA ALA A 1 -8.56 9.60 -7.15
C ALA A 1 -7.90 8.22 -7.24
N MET A 2 -6.57 8.16 -7.41
CA MET A 2 -5.81 6.90 -7.59
C MET A 2 -6.06 5.87 -6.49
N PHE A 3 -6.17 6.32 -5.23
CA PHE A 3 -6.45 5.48 -4.07
C PHE A 3 -7.80 4.74 -4.16
N ASN A 4 -8.89 5.43 -4.51
CA ASN A 4 -10.21 4.80 -4.64
C ASN A 4 -10.24 3.75 -5.76
N LEU A 5 -9.51 4.00 -6.86
CA LEU A 5 -9.36 3.03 -7.94
C LEU A 5 -8.54 1.81 -7.49
N ALA A 6 -7.51 2.01 -6.67
CA ALA A 6 -6.73 0.92 -6.09
C ALA A 6 -7.58 0.03 -5.17
N ASN A 7 -8.44 0.63 -4.34
CA ASN A 7 -9.40 -0.12 -3.52
C ASN A 7 -10.35 -0.95 -4.40
N LYS A 8 -10.89 -0.37 -5.48
CA LYS A 8 -11.76 -1.11 -6.40
C LYS A 8 -11.07 -2.34 -7.00
N TYR A 9 -9.84 -2.19 -7.51
CA TYR A 9 -9.09 -3.32 -8.05
C TYR A 9 -8.72 -4.37 -7.00
N ARG A 10 -8.53 -3.97 -5.73
CA ARG A 10 -8.30 -4.91 -4.63
C ARG A 10 -9.57 -5.69 -4.30
N ASP A 11 -10.72 -5.01 -4.24
CA ASP A 11 -12.00 -5.59 -3.81
C ASP A 11 -12.66 -6.43 -4.93
N GLU A 12 -12.27 -6.22 -6.19
CA GLU A 12 -12.50 -7.17 -7.28
C GLU A 12 -11.61 -8.42 -7.09
N GLU A 13 -12.00 -9.29 -6.15
CA GLU A 13 -11.36 -10.58 -5.87
C GLU A 13 -11.13 -11.39 -7.17
N GLY A 14 -9.92 -11.93 -7.35
CA GLY A 14 -9.73 -13.13 -8.17
C GLY A 14 -8.61 -13.10 -9.22
N ALA A 15 -8.06 -11.93 -9.61
CA ALA A 15 -7.00 -11.88 -10.62
C ALA A 15 -5.69 -11.27 -10.08
N LYS A 16 -4.59 -12.01 -10.20
CA LYS A 16 -3.22 -11.50 -9.92
C LYS A 16 -2.96 -10.15 -10.59
N LYS A 17 -3.45 -9.97 -11.83
CA LYS A 17 -3.37 -8.72 -12.59
C LYS A 17 -4.06 -7.52 -11.92
N ASN A 18 -5.16 -7.75 -11.20
CA ASN A 18 -5.86 -6.69 -10.48
C ASN A 18 -5.08 -6.27 -9.23
N LEU A 19 -4.47 -7.23 -8.51
CA LEU A 19 -3.59 -6.93 -7.38
C LEU A 19 -2.35 -6.15 -7.83
N GLU A 20 -1.73 -6.50 -8.96
CA GLU A 20 -0.60 -5.75 -9.55
C GLU A 20 -1.00 -4.31 -9.92
N LYS A 21 -2.19 -4.11 -10.50
CA LYS A 21 -2.71 -2.76 -10.79
C LYS A 21 -3.00 -1.97 -9.51
N ALA A 22 -3.60 -2.60 -8.50
CA ALA A 22 -3.86 -1.96 -7.22
C ALA A 22 -2.55 -1.53 -6.55
N PHE A 23 -1.54 -2.41 -6.55
CA PHE A 23 -0.20 -2.12 -6.06
C PHE A 23 0.40 -0.89 -6.74
N TYR A 24 0.40 -0.85 -8.07
CA TYR A 24 0.93 0.29 -8.84
C TYR A 24 0.21 1.61 -8.50
N LEU A 25 -1.11 1.57 -8.32
CA LEU A 25 -1.89 2.76 -7.95
C LEU A 25 -1.62 3.22 -6.51
N TYR A 26 -1.45 2.30 -5.56
CA TYR A 26 -1.02 2.66 -4.21
C TYR A 26 0.38 3.27 -4.21
N GLN A 27 1.31 2.72 -4.99
CA GLN A 27 2.65 3.27 -5.15
C GLN A 27 2.62 4.71 -5.64
N ASN A 28 1.93 4.98 -6.76
CA ASN A 28 1.82 6.33 -7.31
C ASN A 28 1.14 7.32 -6.34
N ALA A 29 0.16 6.86 -5.57
CA ALA A 29 -0.50 7.71 -4.58
C ALA A 29 0.41 7.98 -3.36
N ALA A 30 1.12 6.96 -2.88
CA ALA A 30 2.07 7.07 -1.77
C ALA A 30 3.24 8.01 -2.10
N GLU A 31 3.76 7.94 -3.33
CA GLU A 31 4.79 8.86 -3.86
C GLU A 31 4.30 10.32 -3.92
N LYS A 32 2.98 10.54 -4.02
CA LYS A 32 2.33 11.86 -3.94
C LYS A 32 1.89 12.24 -2.52
N ASN A 33 2.53 11.65 -1.51
CA ASN A 33 2.28 11.89 -0.08
C ASN A 33 0.86 11.51 0.40
N HIS A 34 0.16 10.61 -0.30
CA HIS A 34 -1.14 10.12 0.17
C HIS A 34 -0.94 9.11 1.31
N ILE A 35 -1.23 9.56 2.53
CA ILE A 35 -0.93 8.85 3.78
C ILE A 35 -1.53 7.44 3.82
N GLU A 36 -2.83 7.28 3.53
CA GLU A 36 -3.46 5.94 3.53
C GLU A 36 -2.91 5.02 2.44
N ALA A 37 -2.37 5.59 1.36
CA ALA A 37 -1.78 4.80 0.28
C ALA A 37 -0.42 4.25 0.71
N MET A 38 0.37 5.01 1.48
CA MET A 38 1.61 4.51 2.08
C MET A 38 1.34 3.30 2.98
N PHE A 39 0.33 3.40 3.85
CA PHE A 39 -0.05 2.29 4.73
C PHE A 39 -0.50 1.04 3.93
N ASN A 40 -1.34 1.24 2.90
CA ASN A 40 -1.80 0.11 2.07
C ASN A 40 -0.66 -0.50 1.25
N LEU A 41 0.28 0.31 0.75
CA LEU A 41 1.48 -0.14 0.06
C LEU A 41 2.39 -0.96 0.99
N ALA A 42 2.57 -0.52 2.23
CA ALA A 42 3.31 -1.26 3.24
C ALA A 42 2.70 -2.65 3.48
N LYS A 43 1.36 -2.72 3.64
CA LYS A 43 0.64 -4.01 3.73
C LYS A 43 0.86 -4.90 2.51
N ARG A 44 0.86 -4.34 1.29
CA ARG A 44 1.10 -5.12 0.06
C ARG A 44 2.49 -5.75 0.06
N TYR A 45 3.53 -4.98 0.41
CA TYR A 45 4.88 -5.50 0.55
C TYR A 45 5.01 -6.51 1.69
N TYR A 46 4.30 -6.33 2.81
CA TYR A 46 4.31 -7.28 3.92
C TYR A 46 3.72 -8.64 3.54
N ASN A 47 2.63 -8.64 2.77
CA ASN A 47 1.93 -9.87 2.34
C ASN A 47 2.42 -10.46 1.01
N GLY A 48 3.14 -9.70 0.18
CA GLY A 48 3.44 -10.08 -1.20
C GLY A 48 2.20 -10.06 -2.10
N GLU A 49 1.30 -9.11 -1.88
CA GLU A 49 0.04 -8.99 -2.63
C GLU A 49 0.20 -7.99 -3.78
N GLY A 50 0.16 -8.49 -5.02
CA GLY A 50 0.38 -7.67 -6.23
C GLY A 50 1.84 -7.28 -6.46
N THR A 51 2.75 -7.78 -5.64
CA THR A 51 4.21 -7.62 -5.72
C THR A 51 4.89 -8.75 -4.95
N GLU A 52 6.22 -8.82 -4.94
CA GLU A 52 6.95 -9.75 -4.08
C GLU A 52 6.94 -9.27 -2.62
N LYS A 53 6.90 -10.23 -1.69
CA LYS A 53 7.01 -9.93 -0.25
C LYS A 53 8.36 -9.26 0.03
N ASN A 54 8.34 -8.10 0.66
CA ASN A 54 9.53 -7.34 1.01
C ASN A 54 9.32 -6.60 2.34
N LEU A 55 9.87 -7.14 3.43
CA LEU A 55 9.67 -6.59 4.78
C LEU A 55 10.40 -5.25 4.99
N GLU A 56 11.54 -5.06 4.34
CA GLU A 56 12.29 -3.80 4.41
C GLU A 56 11.49 -2.64 3.80
N LYS A 57 10.92 -2.85 2.61
CA LYS A 57 10.03 -1.86 1.97
C LYS A 57 8.73 -1.68 2.74
N ALA A 58 8.18 -2.74 3.34
CA ALA A 58 7.01 -2.62 4.19
C ALA A 58 7.29 -1.70 5.39
N PHE A 59 8.39 -1.95 6.10
CA PHE A 59 8.83 -1.13 7.23
C PHE A 59 9.03 0.34 6.81
N TYR A 60 9.74 0.60 5.71
CA TYR A 60 9.94 1.95 5.18
C TYR A 60 8.62 2.71 4.98
N TRP A 61 7.62 2.07 4.36
CA TRP A 61 6.34 2.73 4.09
C TRP A 61 5.44 2.85 5.32
N TYR A 62 5.49 1.92 6.27
CA TYR A 62 4.83 2.09 7.57
C TYR A 62 5.45 3.26 8.34
N GLN A 63 6.78 3.38 8.34
CA GLN A 63 7.47 4.48 9.00
C GLN A 63 7.06 5.82 8.42
N LYS A 64 7.11 5.95 7.08
CA LYS A 64 6.65 7.17 6.40
C LYS A 64 5.19 7.53 6.71
N ALA A 65 4.30 6.53 6.77
CA ALA A 65 2.90 6.77 7.11
C ALA A 65 2.74 7.26 8.56
N ALA A 66 3.47 6.67 9.50
CA ALA A 66 3.48 7.07 10.91
C ALA A 66 4.06 8.49 11.11
N GLU A 67 5.15 8.82 10.41
CA GLU A 67 5.75 10.16 10.42
C GLU A 67 4.81 11.25 9.87
N ASN A 68 3.88 10.88 8.99
CA ASN A 68 2.82 11.76 8.50
C ASN A 68 1.53 11.71 9.34
N GLY A 69 1.57 11.14 10.55
CA GLY A 69 0.46 11.14 11.50
C GLY A 69 -0.56 10.02 11.32
N TYR A 70 -0.26 8.96 10.55
CA TYR A 70 -1.15 7.80 10.46
C TYR A 70 -0.95 6.85 11.64
N GLU A 71 -1.74 7.04 12.71
CA GLU A 71 -1.63 6.26 13.95
C GLU A 71 -1.69 4.74 13.72
N LYS A 72 -2.51 4.27 12.77
CA LYS A 72 -2.59 2.84 12.44
C LYS A 72 -1.27 2.26 11.94
N ALA A 73 -0.41 3.08 11.32
CA ALA A 73 0.90 2.63 10.88
C ALA A 73 1.85 2.40 12.06
N MET A 74 1.71 3.14 13.17
CA MET A 74 2.55 2.97 14.36
C MET A 74 2.40 1.58 14.98
N HIS A 75 1.21 0.96 14.89
CA HIS A 75 0.99 -0.42 15.34
C HIS A 75 1.63 -1.48 14.42
N ASN A 76 2.13 -1.09 13.26
CA ASN A 76 2.74 -1.98 12.27
C ASN A 76 4.24 -1.71 12.07
N LEU A 77 4.84 -0.88 12.94
CA LEU A 77 6.28 -0.67 13.10
C LEU A 77 6.86 -1.64 14.13
#